data_AF-A0AAW1I9S2-F1
#
_entry.id   AF-A0AAW1I9S2-F1
#
_cell.length_a   1.000
_cell.length_b   1.000
_cell.length_c   1.000
_cell.angle_alpha   90.00
_cell.angle_beta   90.00
_cell.angle_gamma   90.00
#
_symmetry.space_group_name_H-M   'P 1'
#
loop_
_entity.id
_entity.type
_entity.pdbx_description
1 polymer ?
#
loop_
_entity_poly.entity_id
_entity_poly.type
_entity_poly.pdbx_seq_one_letter_code
_entity_poly.pdbx_strand_id
1 'polypeptide(L)'
;MVYLNIRKILLRYGLFMVGSTMSGLGTENSDIDMCLLVKPCLYDARSDALSYLQNIQNVLQNCDFVTQPEVILAKVPILKFKDSRYGFEVDLNCNNAVGIRNTHLLHCYAHLDWRVRPLVIIVKLWAQANDINDAKRMTISSYSLALMVIHFLQCGVTPPAIPCLHGLYPEKFSPNSEIHNIDIQEELPQFYSDNKQSLDTQFL
;
A
#
# COMPACT_ATOMS: atom_id res chain seq x y z
N MET A 1 -16.39 10.72 -1.70
CA MET A 1 -17.02 11.09 -2.99
C MET A 1 -16.79 10.06 -4.09
N VAL A 2 -15.58 9.51 -4.23
CA VAL A 2 -15.27 8.41 -5.17
C VAL A 2 -16.20 7.20 -4.98
N TYR A 3 -16.30 6.67 -3.76
CA TYR A 3 -17.18 5.53 -3.43
C TYR A 3 -18.63 5.72 -3.92
N LEU A 4 -19.24 6.88 -3.67
CA LEU A 4 -20.64 7.14 -4.04
C LEU A 4 -20.86 7.15 -5.56
N ASN A 5 -19.87 7.59 -6.34
CA ASN A 5 -19.98 7.61 -7.79
C ASN A 5 -19.75 6.22 -8.40
N ILE A 6 -18.84 5.43 -7.85
CA ILE A 6 -18.63 4.03 -8.27
C ILE A 6 -19.90 3.20 -8.04
N ARG A 7 -20.63 3.45 -6.94
CA ARG A 7 -21.91 2.77 -6.63
C ARG A 7 -22.99 2.94 -7.70
N LYS A 8 -22.92 3.98 -8.55
CA LYS A 8 -23.86 4.17 -9.66
C LYS A 8 -23.70 3.11 -10.77
N ILE A 9 -22.52 2.50 -10.86
CA ILE A 9 -22.14 1.54 -11.92
C ILE A 9 -22.04 0.13 -11.35
N LEU A 10 -21.57 0.00 -10.10
CA LEU A 10 -21.30 -1.28 -9.45
C LEU A 10 -22.16 -1.46 -8.20
N LEU A 11 -23.00 -2.49 -8.21
CA LEU A 11 -23.88 -2.82 -7.08
C LEU A 11 -23.19 -3.64 -5.98
N ARG A 12 -22.11 -4.37 -6.32
CA ARG A 12 -21.34 -5.20 -5.38
C ARG A 12 -19.85 -5.00 -5.61
N TYR A 13 -19.23 -4.22 -4.75
CA TYR A 13 -17.79 -3.99 -4.76
C TYR A 13 -17.29 -3.68 -3.34
N GLY A 14 -16.01 -3.93 -3.08
CA GLY A 14 -15.27 -3.37 -1.97
C GLY A 14 -14.31 -2.30 -2.47
N LEU A 15 -14.13 -1.22 -1.72
CA LEU A 15 -13.13 -0.20 -2.04
C LEU A 15 -12.24 -0.04 -0.81
N PHE A 16 -10.98 -0.43 -0.96
CA PHE A 16 -10.00 -0.42 0.11
C PHE A 16 -8.97 0.67 -0.15
N MET A 17 -8.68 1.47 0.87
CA MET A 17 -7.46 2.27 0.85
C MET A 17 -6.28 1.35 1.15
N VAL A 18 -5.19 1.51 0.43
CA VAL A 18 -4.00 0.65 0.54
C VAL A 18 -2.73 1.50 0.51
N GLY A 19 -1.57 0.84 0.50
CA GLY A 19 -0.29 1.51 0.30
C GLY A 19 0.13 2.35 1.50
N SER A 20 0.93 3.37 1.23
CA SER A 20 1.59 4.15 2.28
C SER A 20 0.61 4.94 3.18
N THR A 21 -0.56 5.29 2.64
CA THR A 21 -1.65 5.95 3.37
C THR A 21 -2.16 5.09 4.54
N MET A 22 -2.25 3.78 4.36
CA MET A 22 -2.82 2.87 5.37
C MET A 22 -1.77 2.09 6.17
N SER A 23 -0.57 1.90 5.63
CA SER A 23 0.51 1.19 6.34
C SER A 23 1.17 2.02 7.45
N GLY A 24 0.87 3.32 7.56
CA GLY A 24 1.51 4.21 8.55
C GLY A 24 2.93 4.66 8.17
N LEU A 25 3.33 4.40 6.91
CA LEU A 25 4.64 4.72 6.31
C LEU A 25 4.54 5.82 5.23
N GLY A 26 3.41 6.52 5.19
CA GLY A 26 3.16 7.68 4.35
C GLY A 26 3.90 8.92 4.80
N THR A 27 4.19 9.79 3.84
CA THR A 27 4.69 11.16 4.00
C THR A 27 3.64 12.13 3.46
N GLU A 28 3.74 13.43 3.76
CA GLU A 28 2.73 14.43 3.36
C GLU A 28 2.44 14.48 1.85
N ASN A 29 3.44 14.15 1.03
CA ASN A 29 3.33 14.11 -0.43
C ASN A 29 3.06 12.71 -0.99
N SER A 30 2.55 11.78 -0.18
CA SER A 30 2.28 10.41 -0.65
C SER A 30 0.97 10.32 -1.43
N ASP A 31 1.01 9.56 -2.52
CA ASP A 31 -0.17 9.23 -3.31
C ASP A 31 -1.19 8.43 -2.48
N ILE A 32 -2.47 8.59 -2.79
CA ILE A 32 -3.56 7.81 -2.21
C ILE A 32 -3.78 6.58 -3.09
N ASP A 33 -3.33 5.42 -2.61
CA ASP A 33 -3.58 4.16 -3.29
C ASP A 33 -4.95 3.57 -2.89
N MET A 34 -5.75 3.18 -3.88
CA MET A 34 -7.02 2.49 -3.69
C MET A 34 -7.06 1.17 -4.47
N CYS A 35 -7.69 0.16 -3.88
CA CYS A 35 -7.96 -1.13 -4.51
C CYS A 35 -9.47 -1.38 -4.56
N LEU A 36 -10.00 -1.48 -5.78
CA LEU A 36 -11.36 -1.90 -6.04
C LEU A 36 -11.41 -3.43 -6.08
N LEU A 37 -12.18 -4.06 -5.20
CA LEU A 37 -12.52 -5.47 -5.27
C LEU A 37 -13.89 -5.65 -5.89
N VAL A 38 -13.94 -6.36 -7.00
CA VAL A 38 -15.16 -6.80 -7.67
C VAL A 38 -15.13 -8.31 -7.83
N LYS A 39 -16.28 -8.93 -8.11
CA LYS A 39 -16.28 -10.35 -8.44
C LYS A 39 -15.39 -10.57 -9.67
N PRO A 40 -14.37 -11.44 -9.61
CA PRO A 40 -13.56 -11.76 -10.78
C PRO A 40 -14.45 -12.41 -11.84
N CYS A 41 -14.34 -12.01 -13.11
CA CYS A 41 -14.92 -12.79 -14.19
C CYS A 41 -13.97 -13.93 -14.57
N LEU A 42 -14.51 -14.97 -15.21
CA LEU A 42 -13.87 -16.28 -15.33
C LEU A 42 -12.78 -16.37 -16.41
N TYR A 43 -12.54 -15.30 -17.17
CA TYR A 43 -11.69 -15.36 -18.38
C TYR A 43 -10.33 -14.69 -18.18
N ASP A 44 -10.26 -13.36 -18.26
CA ASP A 44 -9.02 -12.61 -18.15
C ASP A 44 -9.17 -11.48 -17.14
N ALA A 45 -8.58 -11.69 -15.96
CA ALA A 45 -8.58 -10.73 -14.86
C ALA A 45 -8.03 -9.36 -15.26
N ARG A 46 -7.07 -9.29 -16.20
CA ARG A 46 -6.52 -8.02 -16.66
C ARG A 46 -7.50 -7.26 -17.54
N SER A 47 -8.10 -7.93 -18.51
CA SER A 47 -9.13 -7.31 -19.37
C SER A 47 -10.35 -6.87 -18.57
N ASP A 48 -10.77 -7.66 -17.59
CA ASP A 48 -11.85 -7.27 -16.68
C ASP A 48 -11.48 -6.02 -15.88
N ALA A 49 -10.28 -6.01 -15.27
CA ALA A 49 -9.78 -4.86 -14.53
C ALA A 49 -9.76 -3.59 -15.41
N LEU A 50 -9.29 -3.70 -16.65
CA LEU A 50 -9.30 -2.59 -17.61
C LEU A 50 -10.72 -2.09 -17.90
N SER A 51 -11.66 -3.00 -18.16
CA SER A 51 -13.05 -2.65 -18.42
C SER A 51 -13.67 -1.92 -17.23
N TYR A 52 -13.48 -2.41 -16.00
CA TYR A 52 -13.96 -1.72 -14.80
C TYR A 52 -13.33 -0.33 -14.64
N LEU A 53 -12.01 -0.20 -14.80
CA LEU A 53 -11.31 1.06 -14.66
C LEU A 53 -11.74 2.09 -15.74
N GLN A 54 -11.92 1.67 -16.99
CA GLN A 54 -12.43 2.52 -18.07
C GLN A 54 -13.87 2.99 -17.80
N ASN A 55 -14.74 2.10 -17.33
CA ASN A 55 -16.11 2.47 -16.95
C ASN A 55 -16.13 3.47 -15.78
N ILE A 56 -15.26 3.29 -14.79
CA ILE A 56 -15.11 4.24 -13.68
C ILE A 56 -14.55 5.57 -14.17
N GLN A 57 -13.53 5.56 -15.05
CA GLN A 57 -12.98 6.77 -15.67
C GLN A 57 -14.09 7.58 -16.36
N ASN A 58 -14.96 6.92 -17.14
CA ASN A 58 -16.07 7.55 -17.84
C ASN A 58 -17.09 8.24 -16.92
N VAL A 59 -17.21 7.80 -15.67
CA VAL A 59 -18.07 8.44 -14.67
C VAL A 59 -17.31 9.53 -13.91
N LEU A 60 -16.06 9.28 -13.55
CA LEU A 60 -15.24 10.25 -12.82
C LEU A 60 -14.86 11.47 -13.66
N GLN A 61 -14.73 11.34 -14.99
CA GLN A 61 -14.45 12.48 -15.88
C GLN A 61 -15.53 13.57 -15.82
N ASN A 62 -16.76 13.22 -15.43
CA ASN A 62 -17.90 14.14 -15.32
C ASN A 62 -18.10 14.66 -13.89
N CYS A 63 -17.15 14.40 -12.97
CA CYS A 63 -17.24 14.80 -11.58
C CYS A 63 -16.33 16.01 -11.32
N ASP A 64 -16.90 17.10 -10.80
CA ASP A 64 -16.15 18.35 -10.51
C ASP A 64 -15.00 18.16 -9.52
N PHE A 65 -15.05 17.11 -8.68
CA PHE A 65 -14.02 16.83 -7.68
C PHE A 65 -12.79 16.11 -8.26
N VAL A 66 -12.83 15.66 -9.52
CA VAL A 66 -11.78 14.88 -10.17
C VAL A 66 -11.14 15.70 -11.29
N THR A 67 -9.82 15.66 -11.37
CA THR A 67 -9.05 16.26 -12.46
C THR A 67 -8.13 15.23 -13.09
N GLN A 68 -7.97 15.33 -14.41
CA GLN A 68 -7.05 14.50 -15.22
C GLN A 68 -7.19 12.96 -15.00
N PRO A 69 -8.40 12.37 -15.08
CA PRO A 69 -8.53 10.92 -14.95
C PRO A 69 -7.98 10.18 -16.18
N GLU A 70 -7.01 9.30 -15.96
CA GLU A 70 -6.30 8.56 -17.00
C GLU A 70 -6.12 7.08 -16.61
N VAL A 71 -6.43 6.17 -17.53
CA VAL A 71 -6.12 4.74 -17.36
C VAL A 71 -4.72 4.44 -17.92
N ILE A 72 -3.82 4.00 -17.05
CA ILE A 72 -2.44 3.62 -17.36
C ILE A 72 -2.39 2.11 -17.63
N LEU A 73 -1.91 1.74 -18.82
CA LEU A 73 -1.84 0.34 -19.31
C LEU A 73 -0.55 -0.38 -18.86
N ALA A 74 -0.30 -0.44 -17.55
CA ALA A 74 0.83 -1.18 -16.99
C ALA A 74 0.52 -2.69 -16.84
N LYS A 75 1.47 -3.44 -16.24
CA LYS A 75 1.26 -4.86 -15.86
C LYS A 75 0.03 -5.02 -14.97
N VAL A 76 -0.12 -4.14 -13.98
CA VAL A 76 -1.35 -3.94 -13.22
C VAL A 76 -1.96 -2.63 -13.70
N PRO A 77 -3.11 -2.66 -14.39
CA PRO A 77 -3.79 -1.44 -14.82
C PRO A 77 -4.18 -0.54 -13.64
N ILE A 78 -4.01 0.77 -13.81
CA ILE A 78 -4.31 1.77 -12.77
C ILE A 78 -5.09 2.92 -13.42
N LEU A 79 -6.18 3.33 -12.79
CA LEU A 79 -6.83 4.62 -13.06
C LEU A 79 -6.22 5.66 -12.13
N LYS A 80 -5.44 6.57 -12.71
CA LYS A 80 -4.82 7.69 -12.01
C LYS A 80 -5.66 8.95 -12.17
N PHE A 81 -5.84 9.72 -11.10
CA PHE A 81 -6.50 11.02 -11.15
C PHE A 81 -6.06 11.92 -9.99
N LYS A 82 -6.43 13.20 -10.03
CA LYS A 82 -6.16 14.17 -8.97
C LYS A 82 -7.43 14.67 -8.31
N ASP A 83 -7.41 14.77 -6.99
CA ASP A 83 -8.46 15.48 -6.25
C ASP A 83 -8.36 16.98 -6.53
N SER A 84 -9.44 17.58 -7.02
CA SER A 84 -9.50 19.01 -7.38
C SER A 84 -9.32 19.96 -6.18
N ARG A 85 -9.65 19.51 -4.96
CA ARG A 85 -9.71 20.36 -3.78
C ARG A 85 -8.37 20.50 -3.09
N TYR A 86 -7.64 19.40 -2.97
CA TYR A 86 -6.36 19.33 -2.26
C TYR A 86 -5.18 18.98 -3.16
N GLY A 87 -5.43 18.55 -4.40
CA GLY A 87 -4.38 18.19 -5.35
C GLY A 87 -3.75 16.81 -5.12
N PHE A 88 -4.31 15.99 -4.23
CA PHE A 88 -3.80 14.64 -3.97
C PHE A 88 -3.90 13.77 -5.22
N GLU A 89 -2.81 13.08 -5.56
CA GLU A 89 -2.80 12.05 -6.59
C GLU A 89 -3.45 10.78 -6.03
N VAL A 90 -4.35 10.17 -6.81
CA VAL A 90 -5.08 8.97 -6.44
C VAL A 90 -4.84 7.91 -7.51
N ASP A 91 -4.32 6.75 -7.09
CA ASP A 91 -4.06 5.60 -7.93
C ASP A 91 -5.08 4.49 -7.59
N LEU A 92 -6.06 4.26 -8.46
CA LEU A 92 -7.08 3.22 -8.31
C LEU A 92 -6.75 2.00 -9.16
N ASN A 93 -6.46 0.86 -8.53
CA ASN A 93 -6.34 -0.43 -9.21
C ASN A 93 -7.59 -1.31 -8.99
N CYS A 94 -7.71 -2.39 -9.75
CA CYS A 94 -8.82 -3.34 -9.64
C CYS A 94 -8.29 -4.76 -9.38
N ASN A 95 -8.88 -5.43 -8.38
CA ASN A 95 -8.59 -6.80 -7.94
C ASN A 95 -7.12 -7.08 -7.57
N ASN A 96 -6.35 -6.06 -7.18
CA ASN A 96 -4.99 -6.27 -6.65
C ASN A 96 -5.02 -6.65 -5.17
N ALA A 97 -5.49 -7.87 -4.89
CA ALA A 97 -5.60 -8.42 -3.54
C ALA A 97 -4.25 -8.45 -2.79
N VAL A 98 -3.14 -8.64 -3.51
CA VAL A 98 -1.78 -8.64 -2.95
C VAL A 98 -1.44 -7.30 -2.31
N GLY A 99 -1.86 -6.18 -2.91
CA GLY A 99 -1.65 -4.84 -2.35
C GLY A 99 -2.31 -4.65 -0.99
N ILE A 100 -3.51 -5.22 -0.79
CA ILE A 100 -4.24 -5.16 0.48
C ILE A 100 -3.47 -5.93 1.56
N ARG A 101 -3.04 -7.17 1.27
CA ARG A 101 -2.27 -8.01 2.19
C ARG A 101 -0.96 -7.37 2.62
N ASN A 102 -0.21 -6.84 1.64
CA ASN A 102 1.08 -6.22 1.91
C ASN A 102 0.92 -4.94 2.75
N THR A 103 -0.17 -4.20 2.53
CA THR A 103 -0.48 -3.01 3.33
C THR A 103 -0.77 -3.38 4.77
N HIS A 104 -1.60 -4.39 5.01
CA HIS A 104 -1.89 -4.91 6.35
C HIS A 104 -0.61 -5.40 7.05
N LEU A 105 0.21 -6.20 6.38
CA LEU A 105 1.48 -6.64 6.93
C LEU A 105 2.40 -5.47 7.33
N LEU A 106 2.59 -4.50 6.42
CA LEU A 106 3.43 -3.34 6.69
C LEU A 106 2.87 -2.47 7.81
N HIS A 107 1.54 -2.36 7.90
CA HIS A 107 0.86 -1.71 9.01
C HIS A 107 1.23 -2.37 10.33
N CYS A 108 1.12 -3.70 10.42
CA CYS A 108 1.48 -4.44 11.63
C CYS A 108 2.95 -4.25 12.00
N TYR A 109 3.88 -4.28 11.03
CA TYR A 109 5.29 -3.99 11.31
C TYR A 109 5.51 -2.55 11.79
N ALA A 110 4.86 -1.57 11.18
CA ALA A 110 4.98 -0.16 11.55
C ALA A 110 4.53 0.11 13.00
N HIS A 111 3.63 -0.70 13.53
CA HIS A 111 3.12 -0.57 14.90
C HIS A 111 3.75 -1.56 15.88
N LEU A 112 4.56 -2.51 15.40
CA LEU A 112 5.19 -3.54 16.23
C LEU A 112 6.29 -2.99 17.13
N ASP A 113 7.13 -2.09 16.60
CA ASP A 113 8.21 -1.45 17.33
C ASP A 113 8.36 0.00 16.85
N TRP A 114 8.50 0.94 17.79
CA TRP A 114 8.54 2.37 17.54
C TRP A 114 9.67 2.80 16.59
N ARG A 115 10.74 2.00 16.46
CA ARG A 115 11.90 2.27 15.60
C ARG A 115 11.61 2.03 14.12
N VAL A 116 10.62 1.21 13.79
CA VAL A 116 10.35 0.81 12.39
C VAL A 116 9.97 2.01 11.54
N ARG A 117 8.95 2.77 11.97
CA ARG A 117 8.45 3.95 11.23
C ARG A 117 9.52 5.00 10.94
N PRO A 118 10.26 5.54 11.94
CA PRO A 118 11.27 6.55 11.68
C PRO A 118 12.39 6.02 10.78
N LEU A 119 12.84 4.77 10.96
CA LEU A 119 13.88 4.17 10.12
C LEU A 119 13.42 4.06 8.66
N VAL A 120 12.20 3.58 8.41
CA VAL A 120 11.63 3.52 7.05
C VAL A 120 11.51 4.93 6.44
N ILE A 121 11.02 5.91 7.20
CA ILE A 121 10.84 7.28 6.70
C ILE A 121 12.20 7.91 6.35
N ILE A 122 13.21 7.78 7.20
CA ILE A 122 14.56 8.32 6.94
C ILE A 122 15.15 7.69 5.67
N VAL A 123 15.08 6.36 5.53
CA VAL A 123 15.57 5.66 4.33
C VAL A 123 14.79 6.09 3.09
N LYS A 124 13.47 6.26 3.19
CA LYS A 124 12.62 6.74 2.10
C LYS A 124 13.02 8.15 1.64
N LEU A 125 13.22 9.07 2.59
CA LEU A 125 13.64 10.45 2.32
C LEU A 125 15.06 10.53 1.76
N TRP A 126 15.99 9.74 2.31
CA TRP A 126 17.35 9.61 1.77
C TRP A 126 17.33 9.12 0.32
N ALA A 127 16.55 8.07 0.03
CA ALA A 127 16.44 7.53 -1.31
C ALA A 127 15.78 8.53 -2.30
N GLN A 128 14.81 9.32 -1.84
CA GLN A 128 14.21 10.41 -2.62
C GLN A 128 15.22 11.51 -2.92
N ALA A 129 16.01 11.93 -1.92
CA ALA A 129 17.04 12.97 -2.09
C ALA A 129 18.18 12.55 -3.04
N ASN A 130 18.34 11.26 -3.28
CA ASN A 130 19.32 10.69 -4.22
C ASN A 130 18.70 10.23 -5.54
N ASP A 131 17.43 10.56 -5.81
CA ASP A 131 16.71 10.18 -7.05
C ASP A 131 16.62 8.67 -7.32
N ILE A 132 16.65 7.84 -6.27
CA ILE A 132 16.60 6.36 -6.35
C ILE A 132 15.30 5.75 -5.78
N ASN A 133 14.27 6.57 -5.54
CA ASN A 133 12.96 6.15 -5.03
C ASN A 133 11.81 6.45 -6.01
N ASP A 134 11.92 5.95 -7.23
CA ASP A 134 10.90 6.04 -8.27
C ASP A 134 10.90 4.79 -9.18
N ALA A 135 9.97 3.87 -8.91
CA ALA A 135 9.83 2.65 -9.70
C ALA A 135 9.42 2.92 -11.16
N LYS A 136 8.74 4.06 -11.44
CA LYS A 136 8.36 4.44 -12.81
C LYS A 136 9.59 4.83 -13.64
N ARG A 137 10.64 5.31 -12.98
CA ARG A 137 11.97 5.59 -13.57
C ARG A 137 12.94 4.41 -13.43
N MET A 138 12.44 3.19 -13.21
CA MET A 138 13.25 1.97 -13.08
C MET A 138 14.21 1.96 -11.88
N THR A 139 13.90 2.71 -10.82
CA THR A 139 14.65 2.67 -9.55
C THR A 139 13.86 1.93 -8.45
N ILE A 140 14.30 2.01 -7.20
CA ILE A 140 13.74 1.22 -6.10
C ILE A 140 12.37 1.78 -5.69
N SER A 141 11.39 0.91 -5.43
CA SER A 141 10.09 1.36 -4.93
C SER A 141 10.13 1.67 -3.43
N SER A 142 9.27 2.58 -2.97
CA SER A 142 9.10 2.85 -1.53
C SER A 142 8.71 1.59 -0.74
N TYR A 143 7.96 0.67 -1.36
CA TYR A 143 7.64 -0.64 -0.79
C TYR A 143 8.91 -1.50 -0.59
N SER A 144 9.78 -1.56 -1.61
CA SER A 144 11.04 -2.28 -1.53
C SER A 144 11.96 -1.73 -0.44
N LEU A 145 12.05 -0.40 -0.29
CA LEU A 145 12.82 0.23 0.78
C LEU A 145 12.29 -0.16 2.17
N ALA A 146 10.97 -0.16 2.35
CA ALA A 146 10.35 -0.60 3.60
C ALA A 146 10.69 -2.07 3.93
N LEU A 147 10.65 -2.96 2.93
CA LEU A 147 11.06 -4.36 3.11
C LEU A 147 12.54 -4.50 3.46
N MET A 148 13.42 -3.72 2.84
CA MET A 148 14.86 -3.73 3.16
C MET A 148 15.11 -3.32 4.61
N VAL A 149 14.41 -2.29 5.10
CA VAL A 149 14.48 -1.86 6.50
C VAL A 149 13.96 -2.94 7.45
N ILE A 150 12.80 -3.54 7.15
CA ILE A 150 12.25 -4.63 7.96
C ILE A 150 13.23 -5.80 8.02
N HIS A 151 13.82 -6.17 6.88
CA HIS A 151 14.82 -7.23 6.81
C HIS A 151 16.07 -6.91 7.65
N PHE A 152 16.56 -5.67 7.58
CA PHE A 152 17.69 -5.22 8.40
C PHE A 152 17.36 -5.32 9.91
N LEU A 153 16.16 -4.94 10.34
CA LEU A 153 15.74 -5.06 11.74
C LEU A 153 15.55 -6.53 12.18
N GLN A 154 15.28 -7.45 11.26
CA GLN A 154 15.15 -8.88 11.54
C GLN A 154 16.49 -9.63 11.59
N CYS A 155 17.43 -9.28 10.71
CA CYS A 155 18.63 -10.09 10.48
C CYS A 155 19.94 -9.30 10.51
N GLY A 156 19.89 -7.98 10.33
CA GLY A 156 21.07 -7.12 10.28
C GLY A 156 21.55 -6.63 11.65
N VAL A 157 20.71 -6.72 12.68
CA VAL A 157 21.04 -6.35 14.06
C VAL A 157 20.98 -7.55 14.99
N THR A 158 21.85 -7.58 16.01
CA THR A 158 21.90 -8.65 17.01
C THR A 158 21.77 -8.06 18.42
N PRO A 159 20.78 -8.47 19.23
CA PRO A 159 19.67 -9.37 18.87
C PRO A 159 18.71 -8.75 17.84
N PRO A 160 17.86 -9.53 17.14
CA PRO A 160 16.86 -8.99 16.22
C PRO A 160 15.97 -7.93 16.87
N ALA A 161 15.74 -6.82 16.18
CA ALA A 161 14.87 -5.76 16.70
C ALA A 161 13.40 -6.15 16.60
N ILE A 162 13.01 -6.86 15.55
CA ILE A 162 11.65 -7.34 15.28
C ILE A 162 11.66 -8.78 14.78
N PRO A 163 10.59 -9.56 15.01
CA PRO A 163 10.46 -10.93 14.51
C PRO A 163 9.95 -10.98 13.05
N CYS A 164 9.85 -12.19 12.50
CA CYS A 164 9.12 -12.45 11.26
C CYS A 164 7.62 -12.69 11.55
N LEU A 165 6.77 -11.72 11.22
CA LEU A 165 5.33 -11.76 11.54
C LEU A 165 4.58 -12.91 10.86
N HIS A 166 4.87 -13.23 9.59
CA HIS A 166 4.24 -14.37 8.92
C HIS A 166 4.65 -15.72 9.51
N GLY A 167 5.84 -15.79 10.10
CA GLY A 167 6.29 -16.99 10.82
C GLY A 167 5.59 -17.13 12.17
N LEU A 168 5.32 -16.02 12.86
CA LEU A 168 4.63 -16.00 14.15
C LEU A 168 3.10 -16.17 14.03
N TYR A 169 2.50 -15.57 13.01
CA TYR A 169 1.05 -15.53 12.80
C TYR A 169 0.67 -16.00 11.39
N PRO A 170 0.95 -17.26 11.02
CA PRO A 170 0.69 -17.78 9.67
C PRO A 170 -0.79 -17.71 9.30
N GLU A 171 -1.70 -17.87 10.27
CA GLU A 171 -3.14 -17.77 10.04
C GLU A 171 -3.59 -16.35 9.64
N LYS A 172 -2.94 -15.31 10.17
CA LYS A 172 -3.27 -13.91 9.87
C LYS A 172 -2.75 -13.49 8.50
N PHE A 173 -1.52 -13.88 8.19
CA PHE A 173 -0.83 -13.43 6.97
C PHE A 173 -0.76 -14.50 5.86
N SER A 174 -1.62 -15.52 5.94
CA SER A 174 -1.72 -16.55 4.90
C SER A 174 -2.08 -15.92 3.55
N PRO A 175 -1.43 -16.35 2.44
CA PRO A 175 -1.79 -15.88 1.09
C PRO A 175 -3.21 -16.28 0.68
N ASN A 176 -3.79 -17.28 1.36
CA ASN A 176 -5.10 -17.85 1.07
C ASN A 176 -6.23 -17.25 1.92
N SER A 177 -5.95 -16.37 2.89
CA SER A 177 -6.98 -15.79 3.75
C SER A 177 -7.95 -14.90 2.94
N GLU A 178 -9.24 -14.93 3.24
CA GLU A 178 -10.20 -14.10 2.49
C GLU A 178 -9.93 -12.61 2.72
N ILE A 179 -9.83 -11.83 1.63
CA ILE A 179 -9.48 -10.40 1.71
C ILE A 179 -10.50 -9.60 2.54
N HIS A 180 -11.78 -9.99 2.51
CA HIS A 180 -12.84 -9.34 3.28
C HIS A 180 -12.68 -9.49 4.80
N ASN A 181 -11.90 -10.47 5.26
CA ASN A 181 -11.65 -10.71 6.67
C ASN A 181 -10.37 -10.02 7.17
N ILE A 182 -9.63 -9.34 6.28
CA ILE A 182 -8.43 -8.61 6.65
C ILE A 182 -8.84 -7.25 7.20
N ASP A 183 -8.58 -7.05 8.49
CA ASP A 183 -8.57 -5.72 9.07
C ASP A 183 -7.21 -5.06 8.80
N ILE A 184 -7.17 -4.11 7.86
CA ILE A 184 -5.92 -3.43 7.46
C ILE A 184 -5.28 -2.67 8.63
N GLN A 185 -6.07 -2.25 9.62
CA GLN A 185 -5.61 -1.49 10.78
C GLN A 185 -5.53 -2.35 12.05
N GLU A 186 -5.37 -3.66 11.87
CA GLU A 186 -5.23 -4.59 12.99
C GLU A 186 -4.01 -4.26 13.87
N GLU A 187 -4.26 -4.13 15.16
CA GLU A 187 -3.21 -4.05 16.18
C GLU A 187 -2.85 -5.46 16.67
N LEU A 188 -1.59 -5.83 16.48
CA LEU A 188 -1.06 -7.08 17.03
C LEU A 188 -0.80 -6.94 18.55
N PRO A 189 -0.76 -8.06 19.29
CA PRO A 189 -0.32 -8.05 20.68
C PRO A 189 1.02 -7.34 20.85
N GLN A 190 1.18 -6.64 21.97
CA GLN A 190 2.38 -5.87 22.23
C GLN A 190 3.62 -6.76 22.21
N PHE A 191 4.57 -6.40 21.35
CA PHE A 191 5.86 -7.05 21.22
C PHE A 191 6.92 -6.26 21.99
N TYR A 192 7.80 -6.98 22.69
CA TYR A 192 8.93 -6.40 23.41
C TYR A 192 10.23 -6.87 22.79
N SER A 193 10.98 -5.92 22.24
CA SER A 193 12.29 -6.19 21.67
C SER A 193 13.37 -6.34 22.74
N ASP A 194 14.14 -7.43 22.66
CA ASP A 194 15.37 -7.60 23.43
C ASP A 194 16.49 -6.68 22.93
N ASN A 195 16.39 -6.17 21.70
CA ASN A 195 17.32 -5.21 21.15
C ASN A 195 17.08 -3.82 21.75
N LYS A 196 18.07 -3.31 22.47
CA LYS A 196 18.05 -1.97 23.09
C LYS A 196 18.84 -0.91 22.32
N GLN A 197 19.29 -1.21 21.10
CA GLN A 197 19.98 -0.24 20.25
C GLN A 197 19.02 0.88 19.86
N SER A 198 19.50 2.11 20.02
CA SER A 198 18.82 3.33 19.58
C SER A 198 19.01 3.54 18.08
N LEU A 199 18.18 4.39 17.49
CA LEU A 199 18.17 4.63 16.04
C LEU A 199 19.53 5.11 15.51
N ASP A 200 20.24 5.95 16.25
CA ASP A 200 21.58 6.45 15.91
C ASP A 200 22.60 5.32 15.71
N THR A 201 22.60 4.31 16.59
CA THR A 201 23.48 3.14 16.47
C THR A 201 23.10 2.18 15.34
N GLN A 202 21.95 2.36 14.70
CA GLN A 202 21.51 1.53 13.58
C GLN A 202 21.83 2.13 12.21
N PHE A 203 22.25 3.40 12.15
CA PHE A 203 22.63 4.11 10.92
C PHE A 203 24.14 4.29 10.73
N LEU A 204 24.95 4.05 11.77
CA LEU A 204 26.41 4.17 11.79
C LEU A 204 27.08 2.80 11.86
#